data_AF-A0A1I0YBT9-F1
#
_entry.id   AF-A0A1I0YBT9-F1
#
_cell.length_a   1.000
_cell.length_b   1.000
_cell.length_c   1.000
_cell.angle_alpha   90.00
_cell.angle_beta   90.00
_cell.angle_gamma   90.00
#
_symmetry.space_group_name_H-M   'P 1'
#
loop_
_entity.id
_entity.type
_entity.pdbx_description
1 polymer ?
#
loop_
_entity_poly.entity_id
_entity_poly.type
_entity_poly.pdbx_seq_one_letter_code
_entity_poly.pdbx_strand_id
1 'polypeptide(L)'
;MNYKIILFFLLSNLCAFSQKFDSRYVQFELSTPFKSNTHYGEINSDGSKNEYQFIPDGLSAKMGYGIHYEETISLGLHSGIDWKINEKLVIVPLFINSRLNLEIGEGAIALQFGWGKASAIGKGDVFGTYKRFNLGYQNDDDLTVFADLSLYNFTVNGEKGFGTISLGVSKIIF
;
A
#
# COMPACT_ATOMS: atom_id res chain seq x y z
N MET A 1 -37.66 -2.98 -10.06
CA MET A 1 -36.78 -1.94 -10.63
C MET A 1 -35.42 -2.58 -10.91
N ASN A 2 -35.04 -2.74 -12.18
CA ASN A 2 -33.87 -3.55 -12.57
C ASN A 2 -32.57 -2.82 -12.20
N TYR A 3 -31.75 -3.44 -11.33
CA TYR A 3 -30.42 -2.93 -10.94
C TYR A 3 -29.52 -2.62 -12.16
N LYS A 4 -29.75 -3.31 -13.29
CA LYS A 4 -29.08 -3.07 -14.57
C LYS A 4 -29.34 -1.66 -15.15
N ILE A 5 -30.54 -1.11 -14.93
CA ILE A 5 -30.92 0.23 -15.41
C ILE A 5 -30.26 1.31 -14.55
N ILE A 6 -30.19 1.09 -13.23
CA ILE A 6 -29.48 1.98 -12.31
C ILE A 6 -27.97 1.99 -12.63
N LEU A 7 -27.38 0.82 -12.86
CA LEU A 7 -25.97 0.69 -13.26
C LEU A 7 -25.68 1.40 -14.59
N PHE A 8 -26.59 1.29 -15.56
CA PHE A 8 -26.47 1.96 -16.85
C PHE A 8 -26.56 3.49 -16.73
N PHE A 9 -27.47 4.01 -15.89
CA PHE A 9 -27.54 5.44 -15.58
C PHE A 9 -26.31 5.94 -14.80
N LEU A 10 -25.74 5.12 -13.92
CA LEU A 10 -24.51 5.45 -13.20
C LEU A 10 -23.31 5.52 -14.14
N LEU A 11 -23.21 4.57 -15.09
CA LEU A 11 -22.15 4.52 -16.10
C LEU A 11 -22.28 5.65 -17.15
N SER A 12 -23.50 6.06 -17.52
CA SER A 12 -23.70 7.13 -18.51
C SER A 12 -23.34 8.51 -17.97
N ASN A 13 -23.54 8.77 -16.67
CA ASN A 13 -23.14 10.03 -16.04
C ASN A 13 -21.60 10.16 -15.91
N LEU A 14 -20.87 9.05 -15.79
CA LEU A 14 -19.39 9.07 -15.75
C LEU A 14 -18.78 9.50 -17.10
N CYS A 15 -19.44 9.22 -18.23
CA CYS A 15 -18.95 9.60 -19.55
C CYS A 15 -19.13 11.10 -19.87
N ALA A 16 -20.07 11.79 -19.21
CA ALA A 16 -20.37 13.21 -19.47
C ALA A 16 -19.34 14.18 -18.84
N PHE A 17 -18.43 13.70 -18.01
CA PHE A 17 -17.37 14.49 -17.36
C PHE A 17 -16.08 14.63 -18.20
N SER A 18 -16.08 14.22 -19.47
CA SER A 18 -14.92 14.32 -20.36
C SER A 18 -14.75 15.72 -20.96
N GLN A 19 -14.57 16.74 -20.12
CA GLN A 19 -13.88 17.97 -20.52
C GLN A 19 -12.39 17.79 -20.23
N LYS A 20 -11.52 18.45 -21.01
CA LYS A 20 -10.06 18.29 -21.03
C LYS A 20 -9.44 18.54 -19.64
N PHE A 21 -9.37 17.50 -18.83
CA PHE A 21 -8.86 17.48 -17.48
C PHE A 21 -7.63 16.57 -17.52
N ASP A 22 -6.45 17.06 -17.13
CA ASP A 22 -5.32 16.17 -16.86
C ASP A 22 -5.61 15.50 -15.52
N SER A 23 -6.55 14.55 -15.54
CA SER A 23 -7.05 13.86 -14.34
C SER A 23 -6.19 12.64 -14.02
N ARG A 24 -4.93 12.57 -14.45
CA ARG A 24 -4.11 11.37 -14.29
C ARG A 24 -3.16 11.54 -13.12
N TYR A 25 -2.72 10.44 -12.55
CA TYR A 25 -1.60 10.50 -11.62
C TYR A 25 -0.69 9.29 -11.79
N VAL A 26 0.58 9.48 -11.45
CA VAL A 26 1.56 8.42 -11.22
C VAL A 26 2.04 8.55 -9.79
N GLN A 27 2.12 7.44 -9.06
CA GLN A 27 2.62 7.41 -7.70
C GLN A 27 3.75 6.39 -7.58
N PHE A 28 4.83 6.78 -6.89
CA PHE A 28 5.95 5.91 -6.55
C PHE A 28 6.09 5.83 -5.05
N GLU A 29 6.35 4.65 -4.53
CA GLU A 29 6.46 4.42 -3.09
C GLU A 29 7.65 3.52 -2.78
N LEU A 30 8.38 3.87 -1.71
CA LEU A 30 9.44 3.06 -1.13
C LEU A 30 9.21 2.95 0.37
N SER A 31 9.26 1.74 0.92
CA SER A 31 9.04 1.51 2.34
C SER A 31 9.86 0.35 2.88
N THR A 32 10.06 0.38 4.19
CA THR A 32 10.70 -0.69 4.96
C THR A 32 9.64 -1.33 5.85
N PRO A 33 9.29 -2.60 5.65
CA PRO A 33 8.48 -3.36 6.60
C PRO A 33 9.25 -3.61 7.91
N PHE A 34 8.51 -3.71 9.00
CA PHE A 34 9.01 -4.02 10.33
C PHE A 34 8.32 -5.24 10.90
N LYS A 35 9.08 -6.03 11.65
CA LYS A 35 8.60 -7.19 12.40
C LYS A 35 8.84 -6.98 13.89
N SER A 36 7.96 -7.55 14.72
CA SER A 36 8.16 -7.61 16.16
C SER A 36 9.40 -8.44 16.48
N ASN A 37 10.31 -7.90 17.30
CA ASN A 37 11.51 -8.60 17.73
C ASN A 37 11.17 -9.64 18.80
N THR A 38 11.33 -10.93 18.48
CA THR A 38 11.08 -12.04 19.41
C THR A 38 12.11 -12.12 20.54
N HIS A 39 13.28 -11.50 20.37
CA HIS A 39 14.37 -11.47 21.35
C HIS A 39 14.37 -10.19 22.20
N TYR A 40 13.27 -9.42 22.19
CA TYR A 40 13.15 -8.22 23.01
C TYR A 40 13.29 -8.55 24.50
N GLY A 41 14.24 -7.89 25.15
CA GLY A 41 14.56 -8.08 26.57
C GLY A 41 15.58 -9.18 26.84
N GLU A 42 16.01 -9.96 25.85
CA GLU A 42 17.05 -10.96 25.99
C GLU A 42 18.45 -10.33 26.13
N ILE A 43 19.34 -11.02 26.82
CA ILE A 43 20.75 -10.61 26.98
C ILE A 43 21.56 -11.38 25.94
N ASN A 44 22.23 -10.64 25.06
CA ASN A 44 23.12 -11.16 24.03
C ASN A 44 24.38 -11.78 24.67
N SER A 45 25.08 -12.62 23.90
CA SER A 45 26.31 -13.28 24.36
C SER A 45 27.47 -12.32 24.68
N ASP A 46 27.36 -11.05 24.27
CA ASP A 46 28.30 -9.97 24.58
C ASP A 46 27.91 -9.16 25.85
N GLY A 47 26.84 -9.56 26.54
CA GLY A 47 26.32 -8.88 27.73
C GLY A 47 25.41 -7.68 27.44
N SER A 48 25.18 -7.32 26.17
CA SER A 48 24.23 -6.27 25.79
C SER A 48 22.79 -6.77 25.86
N LYS A 49 21.86 -5.90 26.26
CA LYS A 49 20.43 -6.22 26.28
C LYS A 49 19.79 -5.79 24.97
N ASN A 50 18.96 -6.65 24.39
CA ASN A 50 18.22 -6.32 23.18
C ASN A 50 16.97 -5.50 23.52
N GLU A 51 17.02 -4.19 23.28
CA GLU A 51 15.95 -3.25 23.65
C GLU A 51 15.08 -2.83 22.46
N TYR A 52 15.32 -3.35 21.26
CA TYR A 52 14.54 -2.97 20.08
C TYR A 52 13.26 -3.80 19.99
N GLN A 53 12.10 -3.15 20.06
CA GLN A 53 10.81 -3.85 19.93
C GLN A 53 10.46 -4.21 18.48
N PHE A 54 10.96 -3.43 17.51
CA PHE A 54 10.73 -3.65 16.08
C PHE A 54 12.04 -3.65 15.33
N ILE A 55 12.18 -4.57 14.38
CA ILE A 55 13.35 -4.68 13.50
C ILE A 55 12.92 -4.57 12.04
N PRO A 56 13.71 -3.89 11.19
CA PRO A 56 13.50 -3.89 9.74
C PRO A 56 13.47 -5.32 9.19
N ASP A 57 12.48 -5.60 8.33
CA ASP A 57 12.20 -6.93 7.78
C ASP A 57 12.09 -6.91 6.24
N GLY A 58 12.94 -6.10 5.61
CA GLY A 58 13.10 -6.06 4.16
C GLY A 58 12.78 -4.71 3.54
N LEU A 59 12.33 -4.72 2.29
CA LEU A 59 12.11 -3.54 1.46
C LEU A 59 10.88 -3.73 0.58
N SER A 60 10.13 -2.66 0.36
CA SER A 60 8.94 -2.64 -0.49
C SER A 60 9.05 -1.46 -1.46
N ALA A 61 8.87 -1.74 -2.74
CA ALA A 61 8.75 -0.74 -3.78
C ALA A 61 7.43 -0.92 -4.50
N LYS A 62 6.60 0.13 -4.58
CA LYS A 62 5.30 0.10 -5.26
C LYS A 62 5.19 1.28 -6.22
N MET A 63 4.42 1.06 -7.28
CA MET A 63 4.05 2.10 -8.22
C MET A 63 2.59 1.98 -8.60
N GLY A 64 1.97 3.11 -8.89
CA GLY A 64 0.58 3.20 -9.28
C GLY A 64 0.34 4.21 -10.38
N TYR A 65 -0.70 3.93 -11.17
CA TYR A 65 -1.23 4.86 -12.16
C TYR A 65 -2.74 4.89 -12.05
N GLY A 66 -3.32 6.07 -12.14
CA GLY A 66 -4.75 6.20 -11.99
C GLY A 66 -5.28 7.56 -12.38
N ILE A 67 -6.49 7.83 -11.87
CA ILE A 67 -7.17 9.09 -12.04
C ILE A 67 -7.37 9.80 -10.70
N HIS A 68 -7.40 11.13 -10.73
CA HIS A 68 -7.71 11.96 -9.57
C HIS A 68 -8.79 12.98 -9.90
N TYR A 69 -9.46 13.46 -8.85
CA TYR A 69 -10.42 14.56 -8.87
C TYR A 69 -9.95 15.61 -7.86
N GLU A 70 -9.57 16.79 -8.37
CA GLU A 70 -9.12 17.94 -7.57
C GLU A 70 -8.04 17.58 -6.55
N GLU A 71 -7.21 16.57 -6.85
CA GLU A 71 -6.15 16.02 -5.96
C GLU A 71 -6.62 15.52 -4.59
N THR A 72 -7.91 15.67 -4.29
CA THR A 72 -8.58 15.30 -3.04
C THR A 72 -8.91 13.82 -3.04
N ILE A 73 -9.43 13.30 -4.16
CA ILE A 73 -9.81 11.89 -4.29
C ILE A 73 -9.10 11.30 -5.49
N SER A 74 -8.45 10.15 -5.30
CA SER A 74 -7.79 9.44 -6.39
C SER A 74 -8.13 7.94 -6.38
N LEU A 75 -8.18 7.35 -7.57
CA LEU A 75 -8.40 5.93 -7.77
C LEU A 75 -7.45 5.41 -8.85
N GLY A 76 -6.73 4.32 -8.59
CA GLY A 76 -5.79 3.79 -9.56
C GLY A 76 -5.47 2.32 -9.38
N LEU A 77 -4.71 1.79 -10.34
CA LEU A 77 -4.13 0.46 -10.27
C LEU A 77 -2.68 0.57 -9.80
N HIS A 78 -2.34 -0.24 -8.82
CA HIS A 78 -1.04 -0.27 -8.18
C HIS A 78 -0.46 -1.67 -8.22
N SER A 79 0.85 -1.74 -8.37
CA SER A 79 1.63 -2.98 -8.35
C SER A 79 2.98 -2.71 -7.69
N GLY A 80 3.69 -3.76 -7.31
CA GLY A 80 5.01 -3.58 -6.72
C GLY A 80 5.73 -4.87 -6.40
N ILE A 81 6.78 -4.73 -5.61
CA ILE A 81 7.59 -5.83 -5.10
C ILE A 81 7.78 -5.60 -3.60
N ASP A 82 7.35 -6.56 -2.80
CA ASP A 82 7.65 -6.63 -1.37
C ASP A 82 8.67 -7.75 -1.14
N TRP A 83 9.88 -7.38 -0.74
CA TRP A 83 10.89 -8.32 -0.28
C TRP A 83 10.85 -8.42 1.25
N LYS A 84 10.64 -9.63 1.77
CA LYS A 84 10.61 -9.96 3.20
C LYS A 84 11.78 -10.85 3.55
N ILE A 85 12.63 -10.39 4.48
CA ILE A 85 13.90 -11.07 4.79
C ILE A 85 13.63 -12.34 5.62
N ASN A 86 12.84 -12.23 6.68
CA ASN A 86 12.60 -13.34 7.61
C ASN A 86 11.86 -14.50 6.94
N GLU A 87 10.81 -14.21 6.18
CA GLU A 87 10.02 -15.21 5.46
C GLU A 87 10.75 -15.71 4.20
N LYS A 88 11.89 -15.09 3.85
CA LYS A 88 12.67 -15.34 2.63
C LYS A 88 11.76 -15.33 1.39
N LEU A 89 10.99 -14.26 1.28
CA LEU A 89 9.87 -14.16 0.35
C LEU A 89 9.96 -12.89 -0.49
N VAL A 90 9.63 -13.04 -1.77
CA VAL A 90 9.37 -11.90 -2.66
C VAL A 90 7.92 -11.99 -3.08
N ILE A 91 7.18 -10.90 -2.92
CA ILE A 91 5.74 -10.84 -3.16
C ILE A 91 5.47 -9.76 -4.21
N VAL A 92 4.61 -10.05 -5.18
CA VAL A 92 4.12 -9.09 -6.16
C VAL A 92 2.64 -8.87 -5.94
N PRO A 93 2.23 -7.77 -5.28
CA PRO A 93 0.84 -7.35 -5.21
C PRO A 93 0.39 -6.66 -6.50
N LEU A 94 -0.87 -6.86 -6.87
CA LEU A 94 -1.60 -6.12 -7.90
C LEU A 94 -2.97 -5.74 -7.32
N PHE A 95 -3.25 -4.45 -7.20
CA PHE A 95 -4.41 -3.97 -6.46
C PHE A 95 -4.99 -2.67 -6.99
N ILE A 96 -6.27 -2.46 -6.72
CA ILE A 96 -6.91 -1.16 -6.88
C ILE A 96 -6.63 -0.37 -5.59
N ASN A 97 -6.26 0.88 -5.74
CA ASN A 97 -5.96 1.80 -4.64
C ASN A 97 -6.86 3.03 -4.72
N SER A 98 -7.62 3.30 -3.66
CA SER A 98 -8.30 4.58 -3.45
C SER A 98 -7.51 5.43 -2.47
N ARG A 99 -7.37 6.73 -2.77
CA ARG A 99 -6.70 7.72 -1.94
C ARG A 99 -7.64 8.89 -1.65
N LEU A 100 -7.61 9.36 -0.41
CA LEU A 100 -8.27 10.57 0.05
C LEU A 100 -7.21 11.47 0.70
N ASN A 101 -7.05 12.67 0.16
CA ASN A 101 -6.22 13.73 0.72
C ASN A 101 -7.12 14.71 1.47
N LEU A 102 -6.83 14.93 2.74
CA LEU A 102 -7.50 15.91 3.59
C LEU A 102 -6.53 17.05 3.84
N GLU A 103 -6.77 18.19 3.20
CA GLU A 103 -5.94 19.39 3.35
C GLU A 103 -5.94 19.90 4.80
N ILE A 104 -4.76 20.16 5.34
CA ILE A 104 -4.52 20.70 6.69
C ILE A 104 -3.32 21.65 6.63
N GLY A 105 -3.61 22.95 6.56
CA GLY A 105 -2.57 23.99 6.49
C GLY A 105 -1.84 23.95 5.14
N GLU A 106 -0.51 23.81 5.20
CA GLU A 106 0.43 23.71 4.06
C GLU A 106 0.73 22.25 3.71
N GLY A 107 -0.28 21.38 3.77
CA GLY A 107 -0.11 19.95 3.49
C GLY A 107 -1.41 19.20 3.60
N ALA A 108 -1.34 17.87 3.51
CA ALA A 108 -2.53 17.02 3.58
C ALA A 108 -2.28 15.72 4.34
N ILE A 109 -3.28 15.27 5.09
CA ILE A 109 -3.32 13.88 5.54
C ILE A 109 -3.81 13.01 4.38
N ALA A 110 -2.97 12.07 3.96
CA ALA A 110 -3.24 11.11 2.91
C ALA A 110 -3.68 9.78 3.49
N LEU A 111 -4.91 9.36 3.20
CA LEU A 111 -5.46 8.06 3.54
C LEU A 111 -5.57 7.22 2.28
N GLN A 112 -5.07 5.98 2.29
CA GLN A 112 -5.21 5.08 1.15
C GLN A 112 -5.70 3.70 1.57
N PHE A 113 -6.55 3.13 0.72
CA PHE A 113 -7.07 1.78 0.86
C PHE A 113 -6.81 0.99 -0.42
N GLY A 114 -6.12 -0.13 -0.28
CA GLY A 114 -5.81 -1.03 -1.39
C GLY A 114 -6.53 -2.36 -1.25
N TRP A 115 -7.09 -2.87 -2.35
CA TRP A 115 -7.64 -4.23 -2.41
C TRP A 115 -7.30 -4.87 -3.76
N GLY A 116 -6.71 -6.06 -3.69
CA GLY A 116 -6.48 -6.87 -4.88
C GLY A 116 -5.93 -8.25 -4.54
N LYS A 117 -4.89 -8.63 -5.28
CA LYS A 117 -4.28 -9.96 -5.24
C LYS A 117 -2.78 -9.84 -5.08
N ALA A 118 -2.16 -10.86 -4.53
CA ALA A 118 -0.71 -10.95 -4.43
C ALA A 118 -0.25 -12.37 -4.72
N SER A 119 0.93 -12.47 -5.33
CA SER A 119 1.60 -13.75 -5.59
C SER A 119 2.99 -13.73 -4.99
N ALA A 120 3.40 -14.85 -4.39
CA ALA A 120 4.76 -15.01 -3.91
C ALA A 120 5.64 -15.69 -4.96
N ILE A 121 6.76 -15.06 -5.29
CA ILE A 121 7.73 -15.55 -6.27
C ILE A 121 8.67 -16.57 -5.60
N GLY A 122 8.96 -17.66 -6.31
CA GLY A 122 10.00 -18.63 -5.91
C GLY A 122 9.59 -19.64 -4.83
N LYS A 123 8.30 -19.68 -4.45
CA LYS A 123 7.75 -20.61 -3.45
C LYS A 123 6.61 -21.50 -4.00
N GLY A 124 6.49 -21.61 -5.34
CA GLY A 124 5.39 -22.30 -6.04
C GLY A 124 4.21 -21.37 -6.35
N ASP A 125 3.05 -21.93 -6.74
CA ASP A 125 1.81 -21.18 -7.06
C ASP A 125 1.11 -20.64 -5.82
N VAL A 126 1.82 -19.81 -5.05
CA VAL A 126 1.28 -19.17 -3.86
C VAL A 126 0.64 -17.85 -4.26
N PHE A 127 -0.69 -17.82 -4.25
CA PHE A 127 -1.51 -16.68 -4.61
C PHE A 127 -2.61 -16.45 -3.59
N GLY A 128 -2.92 -15.17 -3.32
CA GLY A 128 -3.93 -14.83 -2.33
C GLY A 128 -4.49 -13.44 -2.47
N THR A 129 -5.41 -13.11 -1.57
CA THR A 129 -5.98 -11.77 -1.48
C THR A 129 -4.99 -10.83 -0.80
N TYR A 130 -4.86 -9.62 -1.33
CA TYR A 130 -4.06 -8.54 -0.78
C TYR A 130 -4.98 -7.40 -0.34
N LYS A 131 -4.76 -6.89 0.87
CA LYS A 131 -5.41 -5.68 1.38
C LYS A 131 -4.37 -4.75 1.97
N ARG A 132 -4.60 -3.46 1.82
CA ARG A 132 -3.68 -2.41 2.25
C ARG A 132 -4.43 -1.27 2.91
N PHE A 133 -3.87 -0.74 3.98
CA PHE A 133 -4.26 0.54 4.56
C PHE A 133 -3.01 1.41 4.74
N ASN A 134 -3.05 2.64 4.26
CA ASN A 134 -1.93 3.56 4.31
C ASN A 134 -2.39 4.88 4.92
N LEU A 135 -1.59 5.42 5.84
CA LEU A 135 -1.79 6.73 6.45
C LEU A 135 -0.49 7.50 6.32
N GLY A 136 -0.54 8.68 5.70
CA GLY A 136 0.62 9.53 5.54
C GLY A 136 0.31 11.01 5.65
N TYR A 137 1.38 11.80 5.72
CA TYR A 137 1.34 13.25 5.63
C TYR A 137 2.06 13.66 4.35
N GLN A 138 1.33 14.33 3.46
CA GLN A 138 1.80 14.89 2.19
C GLN A 138 2.14 16.37 2.42
N ASN A 139 3.32 16.79 1.98
CA ASN A 139 3.73 18.20 1.95
C ASN A 139 3.35 18.85 0.61
N ASP A 140 3.59 20.16 0.49
CA ASP A 140 3.36 20.95 -0.73
C ASP A 140 4.18 20.48 -1.95
N ASP A 141 5.25 19.71 -1.74
CA ASP A 141 6.03 19.08 -2.81
C ASP A 141 5.50 17.69 -3.18
N ASP A 142 4.24 17.35 -2.90
CA ASP A 142 3.62 16.04 -3.14
C ASP A 142 4.38 14.82 -2.59
N LEU A 143 5.29 15.05 -1.64
CA LEU A 143 6.05 14.02 -0.98
C LEU A 143 5.30 13.62 0.29
N THR A 144 4.98 12.34 0.38
CA THR A 144 4.24 11.78 1.51
C THR A 144 5.15 10.89 2.34
N VAL A 145 5.28 11.17 3.64
CA VAL A 145 5.81 10.21 4.62
C VAL A 145 4.64 9.41 5.17
N PHE A 146 4.74 8.08 5.20
CA PHE A 146 3.60 7.23 5.55
C PHE A 146 3.94 6.03 6.43
N ALA A 147 2.91 5.55 7.12
CA ALA A 147 2.81 4.22 7.70
C ALA A 147 1.84 3.36 6.88
N ASP A 148 2.19 2.10 6.67
CA ASP A 148 1.46 1.15 5.83
C ASP A 148 1.17 -0.14 6.57
N LEU A 149 -0.06 -0.61 6.53
CA LEU A 149 -0.47 -1.93 6.93
C LEU A 149 -0.83 -2.73 5.68
N SER A 150 -0.04 -3.76 5.39
CA SER A 150 -0.25 -4.68 4.27
C SER A 150 -0.64 -6.07 4.80
N LEU A 151 -1.76 -6.61 4.33
CA LEU A 151 -2.31 -7.91 4.73
C LEU A 151 -2.35 -8.86 3.53
N TYR A 152 -1.76 -10.04 3.70
CA TYR A 152 -1.66 -11.08 2.69
C TYR A 152 -2.43 -12.32 3.15
N ASN A 153 -3.34 -12.81 2.32
CA ASN A 153 -4.12 -14.01 2.62
C ASN A 153 -3.75 -15.15 1.66
N PHE A 154 -2.52 -15.64 1.81
CA PHE A 154 -2.03 -16.88 1.22
C PHE A 154 -1.14 -17.61 2.23
N THR A 155 -0.97 -18.91 2.04
CA THR A 155 -0.21 -19.75 2.98
C THR A 155 1.29 -19.67 2.69
N VAL A 156 2.09 -19.37 3.71
CA VAL A 156 3.56 -19.40 3.65
C VAL A 156 4.05 -20.25 4.82
N ASN A 157 4.90 -21.25 4.55
CA ASN A 157 5.47 -22.14 5.57
C ASN A 157 4.41 -22.82 6.50
N GLY A 158 3.19 -23.06 6.00
CA GLY A 158 2.11 -23.68 6.76
C GLY A 158 1.23 -22.69 7.55
N GLU A 159 1.64 -21.43 7.67
CA GLU A 159 0.84 -20.38 8.31
C GLU A 159 -0.09 -19.71 7.29
N LYS A 160 -1.38 -19.59 7.64
CA LYS A 160 -2.40 -18.98 6.79
C LYS A 160 -2.43 -17.48 6.99
N GLY A 161 -1.88 -16.77 6.01
CA GLY A 161 -1.92 -15.31 5.94
C GLY A 161 -1.02 -14.64 6.98
N PHE A 162 -0.61 -13.42 6.67
CA PHE A 162 0.26 -12.61 7.51
C PHE A 162 0.06 -11.13 7.19
N GLY A 163 0.48 -10.27 8.11
CA GLY A 163 0.43 -8.82 7.97
C GLY A 163 1.79 -8.20 8.22
N THR A 164 2.06 -7.08 7.56
CA THR A 164 3.29 -6.31 7.78
C THR A 164 2.96 -4.84 7.97
N ILE A 165 3.59 -4.22 8.96
CA ILE A 165 3.59 -2.77 9.15
C ILE A 165 4.86 -2.22 8.50
N SER A 166 4.75 -1.15 7.72
CA SER A 166 5.90 -0.53 7.05
C SER A 166 5.91 0.98 7.27
N LEU A 167 7.09 1.58 7.25
CA LEU A 167 7.26 3.04 7.16
C LEU A 167 7.93 3.38 5.84
N GLY A 168 7.54 4.48 5.22
CA GLY A 168 8.05 4.81 3.90
C GLY A 168 7.80 6.23 3.45
N VAL A 169 8.23 6.46 2.22
CA VAL A 169 8.08 7.70 1.48
C VAL A 169 7.42 7.42 0.13
N SER A 170 6.58 8.34 -0.33
CA SER A 170 6.03 8.30 -1.68
C SER A 170 6.03 9.67 -2.32
N LYS A 171 6.05 9.69 -3.65
CA LYS A 171 5.86 10.90 -4.46
C LYS A 171 4.71 10.62 -5.40
N ILE A 172 3.71 11.50 -5.40
CA ILE A 172 2.65 11.53 -6.40
C ILE A 172 2.95 12.64 -7.41
N ILE A 173 2.59 12.39 -8.67
CA ILE A 173 2.73 13.32 -9.79
C ILE A 173 1.38 13.32 -10.48
N PHE A 174 0.74 14.49 -10.52
CA PHE A 174 -0.51 14.73 -11.24
C PHE A 174 -0.22 15.21 -12.67
#